data_AF-A0A918MLX3-F1
#
_entry.id   AF-A0A918MLX3-F1
#
_cell.length_a   1.000
_cell.length_b   1.000
_cell.length_c   1.000
_cell.angle_alpha   90.00
_cell.angle_beta   90.00
_cell.angle_gamma   90.00
#
_symmetry.space_group_name_H-M   'P 1'
#
loop_
_entity.id
_entity.type
_entity.pdbx_description
1 polymer ?
#
loop_
_entity_poly.entity_id
_entity_poly.type
_entity_poly.pdbx_seq_one_letter_code
_entity_poly.pdbx_strand_id
1 'polypeptide(L)'
;MNQNKNDQSHSMAGLFTLAIRLVVGWTYFSAFWRRLVIDNKLNPEEAGYIGEKFNHFLPNALGIGPMIEYLVSNPDTLWWAMMVFTIIEGLVGLFIMLGLFTRLMSIGVFKLAMGILLGAGWIGTTCLDEWQIGVLGIATGFTLFLTGSGAYSLDQYFIDKNAKFTRTKWFTWLGSGTLPINNIKPVVLTGALAIFALTLFTNQYFHGGIFGTLHNKSVKPKLEISNTILNEDYLQFEVFRVEGADVYGSFLIGIQLLDKNDNILLYKEGSDLAIFPIDDIHNYYVAKIKPGKHSLIIPLGAKADLTLDLENIDLQKGEQYTLKLIDISGLEWEIEMVY
;
A
#
# COMPACT_ATOMS: atom_id res chain seq x y z
N MET A 1 -14.46 -20.22 -43.75
CA MET A 1 -13.82 -18.93 -44.03
C MET A 1 -13.85 -17.98 -42.82
N ASN A 2 -14.99 -17.79 -42.14
CA ASN A 2 -15.07 -16.91 -40.95
C ASN A 2 -14.34 -17.43 -39.69
N GLN A 3 -14.31 -18.76 -39.42
CA GLN A 3 -13.57 -19.32 -38.27
C GLN A 3 -12.05 -19.09 -38.39
N ASN A 4 -11.42 -19.46 -39.51
CA ASN A 4 -9.98 -19.24 -39.74
C ASN A 4 -9.55 -17.76 -39.61
N LYS A 5 -10.41 -16.81 -40.02
CA LYS A 5 -10.12 -15.37 -39.90
C LYS A 5 -10.19 -14.88 -38.45
N ASN A 6 -11.11 -15.42 -37.65
CA ASN A 6 -11.23 -15.11 -36.23
C ASN A 6 -10.07 -15.72 -35.42
N ASP A 7 -9.65 -16.95 -35.75
CA ASP A 7 -8.51 -17.62 -35.12
C ASP A 7 -7.21 -16.86 -35.40
N GLN A 8 -6.99 -16.43 -36.64
CA GLN A 8 -5.84 -15.61 -37.01
C GLN A 8 -5.83 -14.25 -36.28
N SER A 9 -6.98 -13.59 -36.16
CA SER A 9 -7.09 -12.31 -35.45
C SER A 9 -6.80 -12.45 -33.94
N HIS A 10 -7.31 -13.52 -33.31
CA HIS A 10 -7.00 -13.82 -31.90
C HIS A 10 -5.52 -14.14 -31.69
N SER A 11 -4.95 -14.95 -32.57
CA SER A 11 -3.52 -15.29 -32.52
C SER A 11 -2.63 -14.06 -32.64
N MET A 12 -2.99 -13.11 -33.51
CA MET A 12 -2.25 -11.85 -33.66
C MET A 12 -2.40 -10.94 -32.44
N ALA A 13 -3.60 -10.85 -31.86
CA ALA A 13 -3.81 -10.06 -30.64
C ALA A 13 -2.95 -10.58 -29.48
N GLY A 14 -2.91 -11.90 -29.26
CA GLY A 14 -2.07 -12.53 -28.24
C GLY A 14 -0.55 -12.43 -28.52
N LEU A 15 -0.16 -12.25 -29.78
CA LEU A 15 1.23 -11.97 -30.15
C LEU A 15 1.61 -10.51 -29.85
N PHE A 16 0.74 -9.55 -30.16
CA PHE A 16 0.99 -8.13 -29.89
C PHE A 16 1.08 -7.81 -28.39
N THR A 17 0.42 -8.60 -27.55
CA THR A 17 0.52 -8.45 -26.09
C THR A 17 1.73 -9.15 -25.47
N LEU A 18 2.63 -9.76 -26.26
CA LEU A 18 3.84 -10.41 -25.74
C LEU A 18 4.71 -9.46 -24.92
N ALA A 19 4.93 -8.23 -25.40
CA ALA A 19 5.72 -7.24 -24.67
C ALA A 19 5.09 -6.92 -23.31
N ILE A 20 3.76 -6.75 -23.29
CA ILE A 20 3.00 -6.49 -22.06
C ILE A 20 3.14 -7.66 -21.08
N ARG A 21 3.00 -8.91 -21.56
CA ARG A 21 3.17 -10.12 -20.73
C ARG A 21 4.55 -10.20 -20.09
N LEU A 22 5.61 -9.96 -20.86
CA LEU A 22 6.98 -10.05 -20.38
C LEU A 22 7.27 -8.98 -19.33
N VAL A 23 6.88 -7.72 -19.60
CA VAL A 23 7.14 -6.60 -18.70
C VAL A 23 6.31 -6.73 -17.42
N VAL A 24 4.99 -6.94 -17.52
CA VAL A 24 4.13 -7.07 -16.33
C VAL A 24 4.47 -8.33 -15.52
N GLY A 25 4.87 -9.40 -16.20
CA GLY A 25 5.29 -10.61 -15.53
C GLY A 25 6.59 -10.41 -14.76
N TRP A 26 7.56 -9.67 -15.34
CA TRP A 26 8.78 -9.30 -14.62
C TRP A 26 8.51 -8.36 -13.45
N THR A 27 7.59 -7.40 -13.55
CA THR A 27 7.29 -6.49 -12.44
C THR A 27 6.82 -7.24 -11.19
N TYR A 28 5.99 -8.28 -11.34
CA TYR A 28 5.57 -9.11 -10.21
C TYR A 28 6.63 -10.14 -9.81
N PHE A 29 7.22 -10.85 -10.77
CA PHE A 29 8.25 -11.86 -10.45
C PHE A 29 9.47 -11.25 -9.77
N SER A 30 9.88 -10.05 -10.17
CA SER A 30 11.02 -9.36 -9.56
C SER A 30 10.75 -8.96 -8.11
N ALA A 31 9.50 -8.80 -7.68
CA ALA A 31 9.17 -8.60 -6.26
C ALA A 31 9.51 -9.86 -5.45
N PHE A 32 9.09 -11.04 -5.92
CA PHE A 32 9.48 -12.33 -5.34
C PHE A 32 11.00 -12.51 -5.34
N TRP A 33 11.65 -12.29 -6.49
CA TRP A 33 13.08 -12.50 -6.66
C TRP A 33 13.90 -11.61 -5.72
N ARG A 34 13.55 -10.31 -5.62
CA ARG A 34 14.24 -9.38 -4.74
C ARG A 34 14.10 -9.78 -3.27
N ARG A 35 12.91 -10.19 -2.83
CA ARG A 35 12.61 -10.47 -1.41
C ARG A 35 13.13 -11.80 -0.89
N LEU A 36 13.37 -12.77 -1.77
CA LEU A 36 13.81 -14.11 -1.37
C LEU A 36 15.23 -14.46 -1.78
N VAL A 37 15.72 -13.90 -2.90
CA VAL A 37 17.00 -14.29 -3.47
C VAL A 37 18.07 -13.22 -3.26
N ILE A 38 17.72 -11.94 -3.42
CA ILE A 38 18.68 -10.84 -3.37
C ILE A 38 18.84 -10.31 -1.94
N ASP A 39 17.72 -10.01 -1.28
CA ASP A 39 17.69 -9.35 0.03
C ASP A 39 16.49 -9.89 0.81
N ASN A 40 16.72 -10.51 1.96
CA ASN A 40 15.70 -11.27 2.69
C ASN A 40 14.69 -10.35 3.40
N LYS A 41 13.81 -9.70 2.63
CA LYS A 41 12.82 -8.74 3.14
C LYS A 41 11.61 -9.37 3.84
N LEU A 42 11.60 -10.69 4.00
CA LEU A 42 10.56 -11.40 4.77
C LEU A 42 10.95 -11.63 6.23
N ASN A 43 12.19 -11.35 6.64
CA ASN A 43 12.59 -11.47 8.03
C ASN A 43 12.09 -10.25 8.84
N PRO A 44 11.21 -10.42 9.86
CA PRO A 44 10.73 -9.32 10.69
C PRO A 44 11.82 -8.58 11.46
N GLU A 45 12.94 -9.26 11.74
CA GLU A 45 14.04 -8.71 12.53
C GLU A 45 15.03 -7.88 11.68
N GLU A 46 14.91 -7.95 10.35
CA GLU A 46 15.82 -7.26 9.44
C GLU A 46 15.28 -5.90 9.00
N ALA A 47 16.19 -4.95 8.82
CA ALA A 47 15.85 -3.63 8.32
C ALA A 47 15.22 -3.72 6.91
N GLY A 48 14.06 -3.08 6.77
CA GLY A 48 13.29 -3.08 5.53
C GLY A 48 12.39 -4.30 5.38
N TYR A 49 12.03 -4.97 6.49
CA TYR A 49 10.95 -5.94 6.52
C TYR A 49 9.71 -5.40 5.79
N ILE A 50 9.15 -6.22 4.89
CA ILE A 50 8.02 -5.79 4.07
C ILE A 50 6.75 -5.51 4.88
N GLY A 51 6.57 -6.12 6.05
CA GLY A 51 5.42 -5.83 6.90
C GLY A 51 5.40 -4.37 7.39
N GLU A 52 6.57 -3.77 7.64
CA GLU A 52 6.67 -2.34 7.96
C GLU A 52 6.23 -1.48 6.77
N LYS A 53 6.63 -1.86 5.54
CA LYS A 53 6.16 -1.16 4.34
C LYS A 53 4.67 -1.32 4.11
N PHE A 54 4.11 -2.48 4.43
CA PHE A 54 2.67 -2.72 4.33
C PHE A 54 1.89 -1.83 5.31
N ASN A 55 2.48 -1.50 6.47
CA ASN A 55 1.91 -0.56 7.43
C ASN A 55 1.73 0.85 6.85
N HIS A 56 2.61 1.27 5.94
CA HIS A 56 2.50 2.57 5.29
C HIS A 56 1.22 2.71 4.46
N PHE A 57 0.58 1.61 4.06
CA PHE A 57 -0.63 1.64 3.25
C PHE A 57 -1.87 2.03 4.07
N LEU A 58 -1.85 1.80 5.39
CA LEU A 58 -3.01 1.92 6.26
C LEU A 58 -3.70 3.30 6.24
N PRO A 59 -3.00 4.43 6.41
CA PRO A 59 -3.66 5.71 6.73
C PRO A 59 -4.71 6.20 5.73
N ASN A 60 -4.47 6.02 4.43
CA ASN A 60 -5.37 6.52 3.39
C ASN A 60 -5.81 5.39 2.42
N ALA A 61 -5.81 4.14 2.90
CA ALA A 61 -6.29 3.01 2.12
C ALA A 61 -7.78 3.17 1.75
N LEU A 62 -8.11 2.91 0.50
CA LEU A 62 -9.48 2.96 -0.01
C LEU A 62 -10.17 1.60 0.18
N GLY A 63 -11.09 1.54 1.14
CA GLY A 63 -12.01 0.40 1.34
C GLY A 63 -11.39 -0.86 1.95
N ILE A 64 -10.06 -0.96 2.04
CA ILE A 64 -9.35 -2.11 2.62
C ILE A 64 -8.61 -1.79 3.94
N GLY A 65 -8.78 -0.57 4.48
CA GLY A 65 -8.15 -0.12 5.73
C GLY A 65 -8.29 -1.10 6.90
N PRO A 66 -9.52 -1.56 7.26
CA PRO A 66 -9.70 -2.48 8.39
C PRO A 66 -8.98 -3.83 8.24
N MET A 67 -8.84 -4.31 7.00
CA MET A 67 -8.06 -5.53 6.74
C MET A 67 -6.56 -5.28 6.95
N ILE A 68 -6.05 -4.14 6.48
CA ILE A 68 -4.65 -3.76 6.68
C ILE A 68 -4.38 -3.58 8.17
N GLU A 69 -5.24 -2.86 8.89
CA GLU A 69 -5.16 -2.62 10.34
C GLU A 69 -5.09 -3.94 11.11
N TYR A 70 -5.99 -4.88 10.81
CA TYR A 70 -5.96 -6.21 11.43
C TYR A 70 -4.61 -6.91 11.20
N LEU A 71 -4.06 -6.87 9.98
CA LEU A 71 -2.78 -7.51 9.70
C LEU A 71 -1.64 -6.82 10.46
N VAL A 72 -1.53 -5.50 10.41
CA VAL A 72 -0.40 -4.77 11.01
C VAL A 72 -0.40 -4.80 12.54
N SER A 73 -1.56 -5.01 13.15
CA SER A 73 -1.73 -5.26 14.59
C SER A 73 -1.45 -6.72 14.99
N ASN A 74 -1.32 -7.65 14.03
CA ASN A 74 -1.09 -9.08 14.27
C ASN A 74 0.16 -9.57 13.50
N PRO A 75 1.38 -9.39 14.04
CA PRO A 75 2.63 -9.66 13.33
C PRO A 75 2.76 -11.06 12.72
N ASP A 76 2.32 -12.10 13.42
CA ASP A 76 2.37 -13.49 12.92
C ASP A 76 1.49 -13.66 11.67
N THR A 77 0.26 -13.15 11.72
CA THR A 77 -0.68 -13.21 10.59
C THR A 77 -0.17 -12.36 9.43
N LEU A 78 0.39 -11.19 9.71
CA LEU A 78 1.03 -10.33 8.71
C LEU A 78 2.14 -11.06 7.98
N TRP A 79 3.03 -11.75 8.72
CA TRP A 79 4.14 -12.47 8.12
C TRP A 79 3.67 -13.54 7.13
N TRP A 80 2.68 -14.36 7.54
CA TRP A 80 2.08 -15.36 6.66
C TRP A 80 1.43 -14.71 5.43
N ALA A 81 0.72 -13.60 5.62
CA ALA A 81 0.12 -12.86 4.50
C ALA A 81 1.20 -12.36 3.53
N MET A 82 2.27 -11.73 4.01
CA MET A 82 3.37 -11.22 3.19
C MET A 82 4.09 -12.33 2.43
N MET A 83 4.31 -13.48 3.06
CA MET A 83 4.90 -14.64 2.39
C MET A 83 3.98 -15.18 1.29
N VAL A 84 2.69 -15.37 1.58
CA VAL A 84 1.71 -15.86 0.60
C VAL A 84 1.58 -14.89 -0.58
N PHE A 85 1.50 -13.58 -0.32
CA PHE A 85 1.47 -12.56 -1.38
C PHE A 85 2.73 -12.63 -2.24
N THR A 86 3.92 -12.74 -1.62
CA THR A 86 5.19 -12.84 -2.34
C THR A 86 5.23 -14.07 -3.24
N ILE A 87 4.77 -15.23 -2.76
CA ILE A 87 4.69 -16.46 -3.58
C ILE A 87 3.70 -16.28 -4.74
N ILE A 88 2.53 -15.68 -4.50
CA ILE A 88 1.55 -15.42 -5.54
C ILE A 88 2.12 -14.49 -6.62
N GLU A 89 2.80 -13.40 -6.24
CA GLU A 89 3.49 -12.50 -7.17
C GLU A 89 4.54 -13.24 -8.02
N GLY A 90 5.32 -14.12 -7.39
CA GLY A 90 6.29 -14.96 -8.08
C GLY A 90 5.64 -15.91 -9.10
N LEU A 91 4.60 -16.63 -8.69
CA LEU A 91 3.88 -17.57 -9.57
C LEU A 91 3.17 -16.86 -10.72
N VAL A 92 2.39 -15.82 -10.41
CA VAL A 92 1.66 -15.04 -11.41
C VAL A 92 2.63 -14.39 -12.39
N GLY A 93 3.69 -13.76 -11.87
CA GLY A 93 4.72 -13.12 -12.68
C GLY A 93 5.45 -14.09 -13.61
N LEU A 94 5.89 -15.24 -13.09
CA LEU A 94 6.58 -16.24 -13.90
C LEU A 94 5.66 -16.84 -14.96
N PHE A 95 4.45 -17.26 -14.58
CA PHE A 95 3.55 -17.96 -15.48
C PHE A 95 2.97 -17.03 -16.56
N ILE A 96 2.74 -15.75 -16.26
CA ILE A 96 2.32 -14.80 -17.30
C ILE A 96 3.44 -14.52 -18.31
N MET A 97 4.71 -14.45 -17.87
CA MET A 97 5.86 -14.34 -18.79
C MET A 97 5.92 -15.56 -19.73
N LEU A 98 5.82 -16.77 -19.18
CA LEU A 98 5.83 -18.01 -19.95
C LEU A 98 4.56 -18.20 -20.81
N GLY A 99 3.47 -17.49 -20.49
CA GLY A 99 2.18 -17.65 -21.15
C GLY A 99 1.53 -18.98 -20.80
N LEU A 100 1.60 -19.35 -19.53
CA LEU A 100 0.98 -20.55 -18.96
C LEU A 100 -0.28 -20.15 -18.20
N PHE A 101 -1.43 -20.69 -18.60
CA PHE A 101 -2.74 -20.32 -18.10
C PHE A 101 -2.96 -18.80 -18.13
N THR A 102 -2.71 -18.21 -19.30
CA THR A 102 -2.54 -16.76 -19.45
C THR A 102 -3.72 -15.97 -18.89
N ARG A 103 -4.97 -16.42 -19.09
CA ARG A 103 -6.15 -15.72 -18.57
C ARG A 103 -6.27 -15.83 -17.05
N LEU A 104 -5.98 -17.00 -16.48
CA LEU A 104 -5.93 -17.17 -15.03
C LEU A 104 -4.87 -16.25 -14.41
N MET A 105 -3.67 -16.21 -15.00
CA MET A 105 -2.60 -15.32 -14.53
C MET A 105 -2.96 -13.85 -14.72
N SER A 106 -3.72 -13.51 -15.77
CA SER A 106 -4.24 -12.16 -15.99
C SER A 106 -5.23 -11.71 -14.91
N ILE A 107 -6.06 -12.63 -14.39
CA ILE A 107 -6.89 -12.37 -13.20
C ILE A 107 -5.99 -12.11 -11.98
N GLY A 108 -4.89 -12.87 -11.84
CA GLY A 108 -3.88 -12.63 -10.81
C GLY A 108 -3.29 -11.23 -10.90
N VAL A 109 -2.79 -10.84 -12.09
CA VAL A 109 -2.28 -9.48 -12.38
C VAL A 109 -3.31 -8.42 -12.01
N PHE A 110 -4.56 -8.58 -12.46
CA PHE A 110 -5.64 -7.64 -12.16
C PHE A 110 -5.85 -7.48 -10.65
N LYS A 111 -5.91 -8.59 -9.90
CA LYS A 111 -6.15 -8.57 -8.45
C LYS A 111 -4.97 -7.99 -7.67
N LEU A 112 -3.73 -8.32 -8.06
CA LEU A 112 -2.53 -7.76 -7.45
C LEU A 112 -2.46 -6.24 -7.69
N ALA A 113 -2.71 -5.79 -8.92
CA ALA A 113 -2.77 -4.37 -9.25
C ALA A 113 -3.90 -3.65 -8.50
N MET A 114 -5.07 -4.26 -8.36
CA MET A 114 -6.17 -3.73 -7.57
C MET A 114 -5.80 -3.58 -6.09
N GLY A 115 -5.12 -4.57 -5.51
CA GLY A 115 -4.64 -4.49 -4.12
C GLY A 115 -3.68 -3.31 -3.91
N ILE A 116 -2.74 -3.12 -4.83
CA ILE A 116 -1.81 -1.97 -4.80
C ILE A 116 -2.58 -0.65 -4.93
N LEU A 117 -3.53 -0.55 -5.88
CA LEU A 117 -4.32 0.67 -6.08
C LEU A 117 -5.13 1.04 -4.83
N LEU A 118 -5.80 0.07 -4.21
CA LEU A 118 -6.66 0.30 -3.05
C LEU A 118 -5.86 0.58 -1.78
N GLY A 119 -4.70 -0.05 -1.58
CA GLY A 119 -3.89 0.16 -0.38
C GLY A 119 -2.94 1.35 -0.50
N ALA A 120 -2.22 1.42 -1.61
CA ALA A 120 -1.07 2.31 -1.79
C ALA A 120 -1.29 3.36 -2.89
N GLY A 121 -2.45 3.43 -3.55
CA GLY A 121 -2.68 4.37 -4.66
C GLY A 121 -2.58 5.86 -4.30
N TRP A 122 -2.54 6.19 -3.02
CA TRP A 122 -2.29 7.55 -2.53
C TRP A 122 -0.80 7.86 -2.30
N ILE A 123 0.03 6.81 -2.25
CA ILE A 123 1.48 6.91 -2.03
C ILE A 123 2.16 7.36 -3.33
N GLY A 124 3.21 8.17 -3.18
CA GLY A 124 3.95 8.72 -4.31
C GLY A 124 4.68 10.02 -3.94
N THR A 125 5.88 9.90 -3.35
CA THR A 125 6.64 11.06 -2.84
C THR A 125 7.07 12.04 -3.93
N THR A 126 7.32 11.53 -5.13
CA THR A 126 7.81 12.31 -6.29
C THR A 126 6.86 12.26 -7.48
N CYS A 127 6.20 11.12 -7.70
CA CYS A 127 5.34 10.84 -8.83
C CYS A 127 4.13 10.03 -8.36
N LEU A 128 3.12 9.88 -9.22
CA LEU A 128 1.92 9.06 -8.95
C LEU A 128 2.20 7.57 -9.12
N ASP A 129 3.29 7.08 -8.53
CA ASP A 129 3.91 5.81 -8.90
C ASP A 129 3.01 4.60 -8.60
N GLU A 130 2.59 4.44 -7.34
CA GLU A 130 1.74 3.32 -6.92
C GLU A 130 0.36 3.37 -7.60
N TRP A 131 -0.20 4.57 -7.79
CA TRP A 131 -1.43 4.76 -8.54
C TRP A 131 -1.30 4.32 -10.00
N GLN A 132 -0.24 4.76 -10.69
CA GLN A 132 0.05 4.40 -12.08
C GLN A 132 0.24 2.88 -12.23
N ILE A 133 1.00 2.27 -11.32
CA ILE A 133 1.19 0.81 -11.27
C ILE A 133 -0.17 0.11 -11.13
N GLY A 134 -1.02 0.59 -10.22
CA GLY A 134 -2.36 0.04 -10.00
C GLY A 134 -3.26 0.11 -11.24
N VAL A 135 -3.47 1.30 -11.79
CA VAL A 135 -4.40 1.48 -12.92
C VAL A 135 -3.90 0.84 -14.21
N LEU A 136 -2.60 0.93 -14.50
CA LEU A 136 -2.00 0.30 -15.69
C LEU A 136 -1.96 -1.22 -15.53
N GLY A 137 -1.71 -1.74 -14.32
CA GLY A 137 -1.77 -3.17 -14.03
C GLY A 137 -3.18 -3.76 -14.20
N ILE A 138 -4.21 -3.04 -13.75
CA ILE A 138 -5.63 -3.40 -13.98
C ILE A 138 -5.95 -3.45 -15.47
N ALA A 139 -5.61 -2.40 -16.22
CA ALA A 139 -5.82 -2.32 -17.67
C ALA A 139 -5.06 -3.43 -18.41
N THR A 140 -3.84 -3.72 -17.97
CA THR A 140 -2.99 -4.80 -18.49
C THR A 140 -3.63 -6.16 -18.24
N GLY A 141 -4.01 -6.47 -17.01
CA GLY A 141 -4.68 -7.73 -16.66
C GLY A 141 -5.96 -7.94 -17.46
N PHE A 142 -6.78 -6.90 -17.62
CA PHE A 142 -7.98 -6.97 -18.45
C PHE A 142 -7.67 -7.25 -19.94
N THR A 143 -6.68 -6.54 -20.49
CA THR A 143 -6.26 -6.73 -21.90
C THR A 143 -5.69 -8.12 -22.14
N LEU A 144 -4.85 -8.63 -21.24
CA LEU A 144 -4.28 -9.97 -21.32
C LEU A 144 -5.33 -11.06 -21.15
N PHE A 145 -6.35 -10.84 -20.31
CA PHE A 145 -7.48 -11.76 -20.19
C PHE A 145 -8.27 -11.88 -21.51
N LEU A 146 -8.55 -10.76 -22.17
CA LEU A 146 -9.29 -10.76 -23.44
C LEU A 146 -8.48 -11.36 -24.58
N THR A 147 -7.20 -10.99 -24.69
CA THR A 147 -6.33 -11.41 -25.80
C THR A 147 -5.84 -12.85 -25.64
N GLY A 148 -5.67 -13.31 -24.40
CA GLY A 148 -4.94 -14.55 -24.10
C GLY A 148 -3.48 -14.44 -24.52
N SER A 149 -2.83 -15.59 -24.75
CA SER A 149 -1.52 -15.65 -25.40
C SER A 149 -1.62 -16.23 -26.81
N GLY A 150 -0.71 -15.78 -27.68
CA GLY A 150 -0.52 -16.33 -29.02
C GLY A 150 0.80 -17.07 -29.12
N ALA A 151 1.52 -16.89 -30.23
CA ALA A 151 2.87 -17.43 -30.41
C ALA A 151 3.81 -17.02 -29.26
N TYR A 152 4.84 -17.84 -29.01
CA TYR A 152 5.77 -17.70 -27.88
C TYR A 152 5.08 -17.81 -26.51
N SER A 153 4.23 -18.83 -26.35
CA SER A 153 3.58 -19.17 -25.09
C SER A 153 3.53 -20.67 -24.87
N LEU A 154 3.54 -21.07 -23.60
CA LEU A 154 3.31 -22.47 -23.22
C LEU A 154 1.88 -22.92 -23.51
N ASP A 155 0.89 -22.05 -23.35
CA ASP A 155 -0.49 -22.35 -23.71
C ASP A 155 -0.61 -22.74 -25.19
N GLN A 156 -0.03 -21.96 -26.11
CA GLN A 156 -0.04 -22.28 -27.54
C GLN A 156 0.73 -23.58 -27.82
N TYR A 157 1.88 -23.78 -27.20
CA TYR A 157 2.64 -25.03 -27.32
C TYR A 157 1.80 -26.26 -26.94
N PHE A 158 1.06 -26.20 -25.83
CA PHE A 158 0.20 -27.30 -25.39
C PHE A 158 -1.04 -27.50 -26.25
N ILE A 159 -1.58 -26.42 -26.83
CA ILE A 159 -2.67 -26.47 -27.82
C ILE A 159 -2.17 -27.20 -29.08
N ASP A 160 -1.00 -26.82 -29.60
CA ASP A 160 -0.40 -27.42 -30.81
C ASP A 160 -0.04 -28.89 -30.61
N LYS A 161 0.45 -29.25 -29.41
CA LYS A 161 0.70 -30.65 -29.01
C LYS A 161 -0.57 -31.43 -28.68
N ASN A 162 -1.74 -30.79 -28.75
CA ASN A 162 -3.03 -31.43 -28.54
C ASN A 162 -3.14 -32.15 -27.18
N ALA A 163 -2.58 -31.53 -26.14
CA ALA A 163 -2.55 -32.08 -24.79
C ALA A 163 -3.98 -32.26 -24.24
N LYS A 164 -4.22 -33.32 -23.44
CA LYS A 164 -5.57 -33.68 -22.99
C LYS A 164 -6.31 -32.55 -22.25
N PHE A 165 -5.58 -31.76 -21.45
CA PHE A 165 -6.19 -30.70 -20.64
C PHE A 165 -6.62 -29.49 -21.46
N THR A 166 -6.02 -29.23 -22.64
CA THR A 166 -6.35 -28.05 -23.46
C THR A 166 -7.73 -28.15 -24.12
N ARG A 167 -8.31 -29.35 -24.19
CA ARG A 167 -9.66 -29.61 -24.71
C ARG A 167 -10.77 -29.45 -23.68
N THR A 168 -10.40 -29.22 -22.41
CA THR A 168 -11.39 -29.12 -21.33
C THR A 168 -12.02 -27.74 -21.32
N LYS A 169 -13.27 -27.65 -20.83
CA LYS A 169 -14.00 -26.38 -20.75
C LYS A 169 -13.29 -25.34 -19.89
N TRP A 170 -12.64 -25.76 -18.80
CA TRP A 170 -11.94 -24.83 -17.91
C TRP A 170 -10.76 -24.16 -18.63
N PHE A 171 -10.01 -24.91 -19.46
CA PHE A 171 -8.88 -24.37 -20.19
C PHE A 171 -9.32 -23.37 -21.26
N THR A 172 -10.47 -23.58 -21.90
CA THR A 172 -11.03 -22.60 -22.85
C THR A 172 -11.29 -21.23 -22.20
N TRP A 173 -11.64 -21.21 -20.90
CA TRP A 173 -11.88 -19.97 -20.16
C TRP A 173 -10.62 -19.38 -19.49
N LEU A 174 -9.72 -20.23 -18.99
CA LEU A 174 -8.60 -19.82 -18.14
C LEU A 174 -7.21 -19.92 -18.81
N GLY A 175 -7.10 -20.72 -19.86
CA GLY A 175 -5.95 -20.79 -20.75
C GLY A 175 -6.07 -19.81 -21.91
N SER A 176 -5.32 -20.06 -22.98
CA SER A 176 -5.33 -19.25 -24.20
C SER A 176 -6.12 -19.91 -25.32
N GLY A 177 -6.39 -19.16 -26.40
CA GLY A 177 -7.25 -19.59 -27.51
C GLY A 177 -8.52 -18.74 -27.63
N THR A 178 -9.44 -19.15 -28.50
CA THR A 178 -10.67 -18.38 -28.74
C THR A 178 -11.60 -18.40 -27.53
N LEU A 179 -12.02 -17.22 -27.08
CA LEU A 179 -12.99 -17.09 -26.00
C LEU A 179 -14.36 -17.60 -26.48
N PRO A 180 -15.08 -18.40 -25.68
CA PRO A 180 -16.38 -18.93 -26.05
C PRO A 180 -17.50 -17.89 -25.84
N ILE A 181 -17.30 -16.68 -26.36
CA ILE A 181 -18.21 -15.53 -26.26
C ILE A 181 -18.57 -15.06 -27.67
N ASN A 182 -19.86 -15.11 -28.01
CA ASN A 182 -20.34 -14.79 -29.36
C ASN A 182 -20.15 -13.31 -29.73
N ASN A 183 -20.36 -12.37 -28.79
CA ASN A 183 -20.18 -10.95 -29.02
C ASN A 183 -19.32 -10.31 -27.91
N ILE A 184 -18.01 -10.25 -28.15
CA ILE A 184 -17.04 -9.71 -27.18
C ILE A 184 -17.06 -8.18 -27.09
N LYS A 185 -17.52 -7.48 -28.14
CA LYS A 185 -17.49 -6.00 -28.23
C LYS A 185 -18.10 -5.27 -27.02
N PRO A 186 -19.32 -5.60 -26.53
CA PRO A 186 -19.87 -4.95 -25.35
C PRO A 186 -19.04 -5.21 -24.09
N VAL A 187 -18.49 -6.42 -23.93
CA VAL A 187 -17.62 -6.74 -22.78
C VAL A 187 -16.35 -5.88 -22.80
N VAL A 188 -15.73 -5.72 -23.97
CA VAL A 188 -14.54 -4.85 -24.12
C VAL A 188 -14.90 -3.40 -23.81
N LEU A 189 -15.99 -2.88 -24.37
CA LEU A 189 -16.40 -1.49 -24.17
C LEU A 189 -16.75 -1.21 -22.69
N THR A 190 -17.59 -2.04 -22.09
CA THR A 190 -17.99 -1.88 -20.69
C THR A 190 -16.80 -2.01 -19.75
N GLY A 191 -15.93 -3.00 -19.97
CA GLY A 191 -14.72 -3.16 -19.14
C GLY A 191 -13.75 -2.00 -19.30
N ALA A 192 -13.51 -1.51 -20.52
CA ALA A 192 -12.66 -0.35 -20.76
C ALA A 192 -13.22 0.93 -20.11
N LEU A 193 -14.52 1.19 -20.25
CA LEU A 193 -15.17 2.33 -19.61
C LEU A 193 -15.15 2.22 -18.09
N ALA A 194 -15.34 1.03 -17.53
CA ALA A 194 -15.28 0.81 -16.09
C ALA A 194 -13.86 1.04 -15.54
N ILE A 195 -12.83 0.53 -16.21
CA ILE A 195 -11.43 0.77 -15.83
C ILE A 195 -11.09 2.26 -15.96
N PHE A 196 -11.52 2.91 -17.04
CA PHE A 196 -11.32 4.35 -17.20
C PHE A 196 -12.02 5.16 -16.11
N ALA A 197 -13.26 4.83 -15.78
CA ALA A 197 -13.99 5.48 -14.68
C ALA A 197 -13.30 5.26 -13.33
N LEU A 198 -12.79 4.05 -13.06
CA LEU A 198 -12.01 3.74 -11.86
C LEU A 198 -10.71 4.57 -11.81
N THR A 199 -9.99 4.69 -12.93
CA THR A 199 -8.80 5.53 -13.05
C THR A 199 -9.13 6.98 -12.71
N LEU A 200 -10.18 7.54 -13.32
CA LEU A 200 -10.60 8.91 -13.04
C LEU A 200 -11.01 9.10 -11.57
N PHE A 201 -11.84 8.20 -11.06
CA PHE A 201 -12.30 8.24 -9.67
C PHE A 201 -11.13 8.22 -8.68
N THR A 202 -10.20 7.28 -8.83
CA THR A 202 -9.06 7.14 -7.93
C THR A 202 -8.06 8.29 -8.06
N ASN A 203 -7.86 8.85 -9.26
CA ASN A 203 -7.04 10.05 -9.45
C ASN A 203 -7.63 11.26 -8.69
N GLN A 204 -8.96 11.42 -8.78
CA GLN A 204 -9.64 12.48 -8.03
C GLN A 204 -9.59 12.24 -6.53
N TYR A 205 -9.85 11.00 -6.09
CA TYR A 205 -9.92 10.64 -4.68
C TYR A 205 -8.57 10.77 -3.97
N PHE A 206 -7.49 10.29 -4.57
CA PHE A 206 -6.16 10.28 -3.94
C PHE A 206 -5.38 11.57 -4.10
N HIS A 207 -5.55 12.28 -5.22
CA HIS A 207 -4.66 13.38 -5.60
C HIS A 207 -5.40 14.69 -5.94
N GLY A 208 -6.73 14.66 -6.07
CA GLY A 208 -7.49 15.81 -6.57
C GLY A 208 -7.19 16.12 -8.04
N GLY A 209 -6.76 15.12 -8.81
CA GLY A 209 -6.13 15.30 -10.13
C GLY A 209 -7.06 15.62 -11.30
N ILE A 210 -8.38 15.77 -11.09
CA ILE A 210 -9.33 16.11 -12.17
C ILE A 210 -9.94 17.49 -11.94
N PHE A 211 -10.49 17.73 -10.74
CA PHE A 211 -11.12 19.00 -10.38
C PHE A 211 -10.72 19.40 -8.95
N GLY A 212 -10.60 20.71 -8.70
CA GLY A 212 -10.23 21.26 -7.40
C GLY A 212 -8.73 21.46 -7.22
N THR A 213 -8.27 21.47 -5.97
CA THR A 213 -6.86 21.68 -5.63
C THR A 213 -6.09 20.36 -5.60
N LEU A 214 -5.00 20.31 -6.37
CA LEU A 214 -4.06 19.20 -6.33
C LEU A 214 -3.44 19.10 -4.94
N HIS A 215 -3.34 17.88 -4.43
CA HIS A 215 -2.70 17.61 -3.15
C HIS A 215 -1.85 16.33 -3.25
N ASN A 216 -0.81 16.26 -2.43
CA ASN A 216 0.02 15.06 -2.32
C ASN A 216 0.28 14.77 -0.84
N LYS A 217 -0.44 13.77 -0.32
CA LYS A 217 -0.34 13.30 1.06
C LYS A 217 0.97 12.57 1.38
N SER A 218 1.82 12.32 0.38
CA SER A 218 3.10 11.63 0.56
C SER A 218 4.29 12.57 0.70
N VAL A 219 4.08 13.89 0.77
CA VAL A 219 5.19 14.86 0.80
C VAL A 219 5.51 15.30 2.23
N LYS A 220 4.53 15.88 2.93
CA LYS A 220 4.74 16.45 4.27
C LYS A 220 4.17 15.50 5.33
N PRO A 221 4.88 15.28 6.45
CA PRO A 221 4.32 14.50 7.53
C PRO A 221 3.09 15.20 8.10
N LYS A 222 2.13 14.40 8.55
CA LYS A 222 1.01 14.86 9.37
C LYS A 222 0.82 13.87 10.51
N LEU A 223 0.82 14.39 11.74
CA LEU A 223 0.49 13.64 12.93
C LEU A 223 -0.95 13.98 13.34
N GLU A 224 -1.67 12.96 13.78
CA GLU A 224 -2.95 13.10 14.45
C GLU A 224 -2.76 12.70 15.91
N ILE A 225 -3.25 13.55 16.81
CA ILE A 225 -3.20 13.34 18.25
C ILE A 225 -4.63 13.01 18.70
N SER A 226 -4.78 11.99 19.53
CA SER A 226 -6.09 11.48 19.99
C SER A 226 -5.99 10.92 21.40
N ASN A 227 -7.14 10.58 22.00
CA ASN A 227 -7.25 9.84 23.26
C ASN A 227 -6.34 10.38 24.38
N THR A 228 -6.44 11.68 24.63
CA THR A 228 -5.65 12.36 25.65
C THR A 228 -6.21 12.07 27.05
N ILE A 229 -5.31 11.76 27.98
CA ILE A 229 -5.61 11.55 29.41
C ILE A 229 -4.62 12.41 30.18
N LEU A 230 -5.14 13.40 30.91
CA LEU A 230 -4.36 14.30 31.76
C LEU A 230 -4.69 13.99 33.22
N ASN A 231 -3.66 13.65 34.00
CA ASN A 231 -3.75 13.49 35.45
C ASN A 231 -2.67 14.31 36.15
N GLU A 232 -2.62 14.29 37.50
CA GLU A 232 -1.59 15.03 38.26
C GLU A 232 -0.18 14.48 38.01
N ASP A 233 -0.07 13.17 37.79
CA ASP A 233 1.23 12.48 37.66
C ASP A 233 1.71 12.36 36.21
N TYR A 234 0.78 12.18 35.26
CA TYR A 234 1.15 11.86 33.88
C TYR A 234 0.18 12.43 32.85
N LEU A 235 0.71 12.63 31.65
CA LEU A 235 0.01 12.93 30.42
C LEU A 235 0.18 11.77 29.45
N GLN A 236 -0.91 11.10 29.12
CA GLN A 236 -0.92 10.07 28.08
C GLN A 236 -1.69 10.57 26.86
N PHE A 237 -1.18 10.30 25.67
CA PHE A 237 -1.88 10.60 24.42
C PHE A 237 -1.51 9.62 23.32
N GLU A 238 -2.44 9.39 22.41
CA GLU A 238 -2.23 8.59 21.22
C GLU A 238 -1.68 9.49 20.11
N VAL A 239 -0.68 9.01 19.38
CA VAL A 239 -0.15 9.66 18.19
C VAL A 239 -0.20 8.69 17.01
N PHE A 240 -0.72 9.17 15.88
CA PHE A 240 -0.80 8.43 14.63
C PHE A 240 -0.26 9.25 13.46
N ARG A 241 0.70 8.71 12.70
CA ARG A 241 1.19 9.38 11.50
C ARG A 241 0.39 8.98 10.27
N VAL A 242 -0.36 9.93 9.72
CA VAL A 242 -1.30 9.69 8.61
C VAL A 242 -0.78 10.09 7.23
N GLU A 243 0.23 10.97 7.16
CA GLU A 243 0.77 11.49 5.89
C GLU A 243 2.30 11.62 5.92
N GLY A 244 2.87 11.91 4.76
CA GLY A 244 4.28 12.17 4.50
C GLY A 244 4.99 11.03 3.78
N ALA A 245 6.28 11.20 3.55
CA ALA A 245 7.07 10.24 2.79
C ALA A 245 7.18 8.87 3.47
N ASP A 246 7.07 7.80 2.70
CA ASP A 246 7.17 6.41 3.15
C ASP A 246 8.63 5.95 3.37
N VAL A 247 9.60 6.72 2.85
CA VAL A 247 11.05 6.47 2.98
C VAL A 247 11.70 7.07 4.22
N TYR A 248 11.03 8.01 4.91
CA TYR A 248 11.56 8.71 6.08
C TYR A 248 10.50 8.89 7.18
N GLY A 249 10.94 8.97 8.43
CA GLY A 249 10.11 9.30 9.59
C GLY A 249 9.72 10.78 9.64
N SER A 250 8.68 11.10 10.42
CA SER A 250 8.66 12.39 11.11
C SER A 250 9.67 12.29 12.27
N PHE A 251 10.37 13.39 12.53
CA PHE A 251 11.39 13.48 13.56
C PHE A 251 10.94 14.53 14.56
N LEU A 252 10.25 14.05 15.59
CA LEU A 252 9.72 14.89 16.64
C LEU A 252 10.86 15.36 17.55
N ILE A 253 11.00 16.68 17.65
CA ILE A 253 12.06 17.36 18.41
C ILE A 253 11.52 18.20 19.57
N GLY A 254 10.19 18.28 19.71
CA GLY A 254 9.57 19.02 20.80
C GLY A 254 8.23 18.42 21.18
N ILE A 255 8.00 18.29 22.48
CA ILE A 255 6.65 18.13 23.06
C ILE A 255 6.45 19.23 24.08
N GLN A 256 5.37 20.00 23.92
CA GLN A 256 5.00 21.10 24.81
C GLN A 256 3.63 20.87 25.41
N LEU A 257 3.50 21.13 26.71
CA LEU A 257 2.21 21.30 27.37
C LEU A 257 2.04 22.78 27.72
N LEU A 258 0.96 23.37 27.24
CA LEU A 258 0.65 24.80 27.38
C LEU A 258 -0.58 24.99 28.27
N ASP A 259 -0.58 26.07 29.05
CA ASP A 259 -1.78 26.55 29.74
C ASP A 259 -2.71 27.34 28.79
N LYS A 260 -3.88 27.76 29.29
CA LYS A 260 -4.84 28.60 28.56
C LYS A 260 -4.31 29.96 28.05
N ASN A 261 -3.14 30.39 28.52
CA ASN A 261 -2.51 31.65 28.12
C ASN A 261 -1.27 31.41 27.24
N ASP A 262 -1.10 30.19 26.70
CA ASP A 262 0.06 29.75 25.91
C ASP A 262 1.39 29.77 26.68
N ASN A 263 1.36 29.73 28.02
CA ASN A 263 2.57 29.55 28.81
C ASN A 263 2.98 28.07 28.80
N ILE A 264 4.26 27.82 28.57
CA ILE A 264 4.85 26.48 28.57
C ILE A 264 4.95 25.97 30.01
N LEU A 265 4.19 24.91 30.32
CA LEU A 265 4.24 24.20 31.59
C LEU A 265 5.23 23.04 31.56
N LEU A 266 5.30 22.34 30.42
CA LEU A 266 6.27 21.27 30.17
C LEU A 266 6.89 21.49 28.80
N TYR A 267 8.20 21.26 28.68
CA TYR A 267 8.86 21.13 27.40
C TYR A 267 9.87 19.99 27.43
N LYS A 268 9.68 19.01 26.54
CA LYS A 268 10.68 17.98 26.23
C LYS A 268 11.32 18.32 24.89
N GLU A 269 12.62 18.55 24.90
CA GLU A 269 13.39 18.89 23.71
C GLU A 269 13.93 17.64 23.00
N GLY A 270 14.54 17.80 21.82
CA GLY A 270 15.04 16.69 21.02
C GLY A 270 16.04 15.80 21.77
N SER A 271 16.81 16.36 22.72
CA SER A 271 17.67 15.62 23.65
C SER A 271 16.89 14.59 24.46
N ASP A 272 15.78 15.03 25.06
CA ASP A 272 14.93 14.22 25.92
C ASP A 272 14.19 13.15 25.10
N LEU A 273 13.71 13.55 23.92
CA LEU A 273 13.00 12.65 22.99
C LEU A 273 13.91 11.58 22.38
N ALA A 274 15.22 11.84 22.27
CA ALA A 274 16.21 10.86 21.82
C ALA A 274 16.47 9.76 22.86
N ILE A 275 16.17 10.02 24.13
CA ILE A 275 16.30 9.06 25.25
C ILE A 275 14.95 8.70 25.87
N PHE A 276 13.86 8.93 25.14
CA PHE A 276 12.50 8.68 25.62
C PHE A 276 12.37 7.22 26.11
N PRO A 277 11.84 6.97 27.32
CA PRO A 277 11.77 5.61 27.85
C PRO A 277 10.92 4.71 26.96
N ILE A 278 11.44 3.53 26.61
CA ILE A 278 10.73 2.60 25.72
C ILE A 278 9.46 2.07 26.38
N ASP A 279 9.46 1.93 27.70
CA ASP A 279 8.32 1.47 28.49
C ASP A 279 7.14 2.47 28.45
N ASP A 280 7.43 3.74 28.14
CA ASP A 280 6.43 4.81 28.00
C ASP A 280 5.88 4.93 26.56
N ILE A 281 6.30 4.04 25.65
CA ILE A 281 5.84 3.96 24.26
C ILE A 281 5.11 2.65 24.03
N HIS A 282 3.78 2.70 24.00
CA HIS A 282 2.96 1.53 23.66
C HIS A 282 2.59 1.52 22.17
N ASN A 283 3.37 0.80 21.36
CA ASN A 283 3.13 0.68 19.92
C ASN A 283 2.00 -0.30 19.59
N TYR A 284 1.05 0.14 18.75
CA TYR A 284 -0.07 -0.68 18.29
C TYR A 284 0.30 -1.59 17.11
N TYR A 285 1.17 -1.11 16.22
CA TYR A 285 1.44 -1.76 14.94
C TYR A 285 2.92 -2.18 14.79
N VAL A 286 3.19 -2.96 13.74
CA VAL A 286 4.55 -3.42 13.41
C VAL A 286 5.54 -2.27 13.16
N ALA A 287 5.09 -1.14 12.59
CA ALA A 287 5.93 0.04 12.44
C ALA A 287 5.96 0.81 13.77
N LYS A 288 7.14 0.82 14.40
CA LYS A 288 7.29 1.30 15.77
C LYS A 288 7.77 2.75 15.84
N ILE A 289 7.09 3.54 16.65
CA ILE A 289 7.61 4.77 17.22
C ILE A 289 8.71 4.40 18.20
N LYS A 290 9.87 5.04 18.07
CA LYS A 290 11.03 4.75 18.90
C LYS A 290 11.96 5.95 19.03
N PRO A 291 12.75 6.02 20.10
CA PRO A 291 13.81 7.01 20.22
C PRO A 291 14.82 6.84 19.09
N GLY A 292 15.15 7.95 18.43
CA GLY A 292 16.23 8.08 17.47
C GLY A 292 17.46 8.70 18.11
N LYS A 293 18.48 8.98 17.31
CA LYS A 293 19.73 9.57 17.82
C LYS A 293 19.56 10.99 18.37
N HIS A 294 18.59 11.74 17.84
CA HIS A 294 18.42 13.18 18.10
C HIS A 294 16.94 13.61 18.23
N SER A 295 16.00 12.66 18.21
CA SER A 295 14.56 12.93 18.10
C SER A 295 13.77 11.66 18.40
N LEU A 296 12.47 11.77 18.64
CA LEU A 296 11.57 10.62 18.57
C LEU A 296 11.17 10.37 17.11
N ILE A 297 11.39 9.16 16.60
CA ILE A 297 11.11 8.80 15.20
C ILE A 297 9.69 8.25 15.12
N ILE A 298 8.88 8.83 14.23
CA ILE A 298 7.51 8.39 13.96
C ILE A 298 7.40 7.96 12.47
N PRO A 299 7.51 6.65 12.18
CA PRO A 299 7.34 6.11 10.82
C PRO A 299 5.93 6.32 10.26
N LEU A 300 5.77 6.24 8.93
CA LEU A 300 4.46 6.42 8.30
C LEU A 300 3.51 5.30 8.73
N GLY A 301 2.28 5.67 9.09
CA GLY A 301 1.29 4.73 9.62
C GLY A 301 1.63 4.18 11.00
N ALA A 302 2.72 4.60 11.65
CA ALA A 302 3.00 4.17 13.02
C ALA A 302 2.01 4.82 13.99
N LYS A 303 1.56 4.03 14.96
CA LYS A 303 0.59 4.44 15.97
C LYS A 303 1.04 3.95 17.34
N ALA A 304 1.07 4.83 18.33
CA ALA A 304 1.42 4.48 19.71
C ALA A 304 0.73 5.39 20.72
N ASP A 305 0.56 4.88 21.93
CA ASP A 305 0.36 5.73 23.11
C ASP A 305 1.73 6.16 23.64
N LEU A 306 1.87 7.46 23.91
CA LEU A 306 3.02 8.06 24.56
C LEU A 306 2.60 8.53 25.95
N THR A 307 3.38 8.17 26.96
CA THR A 307 3.18 8.60 28.34
C THR A 307 4.30 9.54 28.75
N LEU A 308 3.93 10.69 29.33
CA LEU A 308 4.84 11.70 29.84
C LEU A 308 4.63 11.84 31.34
N ASP A 309 5.69 11.72 32.12
CA ASP A 309 5.70 12.14 33.52
C ASP A 309 5.62 13.68 33.58
N LEU A 310 4.73 14.20 34.42
CA LEU A 310 4.48 15.62 34.59
C LEU A 310 5.32 16.26 35.69
N GLU A 311 6.20 15.53 36.36
CA GLU A 311 7.21 16.05 37.30
C GLU A 311 6.66 17.02 38.37
N ASN A 312 5.38 16.86 38.77
CA ASN A 312 4.61 17.74 39.68
C ASN A 312 4.26 19.13 39.12
N ILE A 313 3.89 19.24 37.84
CA ILE A 313 3.27 20.46 37.30
C ILE A 313 1.94 20.75 38.03
N ASP A 314 1.72 22.02 38.41
CA ASP A 314 0.48 22.47 39.04
C ASP A 314 -0.65 22.55 38.01
N LEU A 315 -1.48 21.51 37.97
CA LEU A 315 -2.65 21.43 37.11
C LEU A 315 -3.93 21.80 37.88
N GLN A 316 -4.77 22.63 37.26
CA GLN A 316 -6.04 23.09 37.81
C GLN A 316 -7.20 22.35 37.16
N LYS A 317 -8.01 21.67 37.98
CA LYS A 317 -9.17 20.92 37.48
C LYS A 317 -10.18 21.84 36.81
N GLY A 318 -10.65 21.44 35.65
CA GLY A 318 -11.57 22.17 34.79
C GLY A 318 -10.92 23.22 33.90
N GLU A 319 -9.60 23.39 33.95
CA GLU A 319 -8.87 24.29 33.05
C GLU A 319 -8.47 23.59 31.75
N GLN A 320 -8.33 24.39 30.71
CA GLN A 320 -7.95 23.93 29.38
C GLN A 320 -6.43 23.99 29.20
N TYR A 321 -5.91 22.94 28.58
CA TYR A 321 -4.50 22.74 28.26
C TYR A 321 -4.35 22.39 26.79
N THR A 322 -3.20 22.75 26.20
CA THR A 322 -2.89 22.41 24.82
C THR A 322 -1.61 21.58 24.77
N LEU A 323 -1.70 20.40 24.19
CA LEU A 323 -0.54 19.57 23.87
C LEU A 323 -0.08 19.91 22.45
N LYS A 324 1.18 20.29 22.30
CA LYS A 324 1.81 20.65 21.03
C LYS A 324 3.01 19.73 20.72
N LEU A 325 3.02 19.19 19.51
CA LEU A 325 4.09 18.37 18.96
C LEU A 325 4.83 19.14 17.87
N ILE A 326 6.17 19.13 17.90
CA ILE A 326 7.02 19.91 16.99
C ILE A 326 7.97 18.98 16.22
N ASP A 327 7.87 18.98 14.90
CA ASP A 327 8.78 18.26 13.99
C ASP A 327 10.01 19.08 13.62
N ILE A 328 11.10 18.41 13.25
CA ILE A 328 12.35 19.05 12.79
C ILE A 328 12.15 20.02 11.61
N SER A 329 11.11 19.83 10.80
CA SER A 329 10.75 20.72 9.70
C SER A 329 10.07 22.03 10.14
N GLY A 330 9.75 22.18 11.43
CA GLY A 330 9.00 23.29 12.00
C GLY A 330 7.48 23.15 11.88
N LEU A 331 6.98 21.96 11.49
CA LEU A 331 5.55 21.66 11.55
C LEU A 331 5.12 21.44 13.00
N GLU A 332 3.93 21.95 13.33
CA GLU A 332 3.32 21.84 14.65
C GLU A 332 1.96 21.14 14.55
N TRP A 333 1.67 20.25 15.49
CA TRP A 333 0.36 19.62 15.64
C TRP A 333 -0.10 19.78 17.08
N GLU A 334 -1.35 20.18 17.26
CA GLU A 334 -1.90 20.56 18.55
C GLU A 334 -3.22 19.84 18.83
N ILE A 335 -3.47 19.56 20.10
CA ILE A 335 -4.78 19.14 20.60
C ILE A 335 -5.09 19.85 21.91
N GLU A 336 -6.33 20.29 22.03
CA GLU A 336 -6.87 20.85 23.26
C GLU A 336 -7.43 19.74 24.15
N MET A 337 -7.23 19.87 25.44
CA MET A 337 -7.70 18.93 26.45
C MET A 337 -8.05 19.67 27.75
N VAL A 338 -8.91 19.05 28.56
CA VAL A 338 -9.36 19.61 29.84
C VAL A 338 -8.91 18.65 30.93
N TYR A 339 -8.30 19.20 31.98
CA TYR A 339 -7.92 18.43 33.16
C TYR A 339 -9.09 18.20 34.12
#